data_AF-A0A9D5TNW2-F1
#
_entry.id   AF-A0A9D5TNW2-F1
#
_cell.length_a   1.000
_cell.length_b   1.000
_cell.length_c   1.000
_cell.angle_alpha   90.00
_cell.angle_beta   90.00
_cell.angle_gamma   90.00
#
_symmetry.space_group_name_H-M   'P 1'
#
loop_
_entity.id
_entity.type
_entity.pdbx_description
1 polymer ?
#
loop_
_entity_poly.entity_id
_entity_poly.type
_entity_poly.pdbx_seq_one_letter_code
_entity_poly.pdbx_strand_id
1 'polypeptide(L)' 'MFNLKDFIKKGLLDAVGRMADYQVILNAAGWLEKGVLSEEDLEDINAVIEAQYPEVEEHAE' A
#
# COMPACT_ATOMS: atom_id res chain seq x y z
N MET A 1 -7.28 -5.15 22.41
CA MET A 1 -7.10 -6.53 21.89
C MET A 1 -6.32 -6.42 20.60
N PHE A 2 -5.41 -7.36 20.31
CA PHE A 2 -4.61 -7.35 19.09
C PHE A 2 -5.47 -7.71 17.86
N ASN A 3 -5.25 -7.01 16.74
CA ASN A 3 -5.86 -7.29 15.44
C ASN A 3 -4.75 -7.43 14.39
N LEU A 4 -4.72 -8.57 13.70
CA LEU A 4 -3.67 -8.87 12.73
C LEU A 4 -3.77 -7.98 11.47
N LYS A 5 -4.99 -7.75 10.96
CA LYS A 5 -5.23 -6.87 9.81
C LYS A 5 -4.69 -5.47 10.09
N ASP A 6 -5.08 -4.88 11.22
CA ASP A 6 -4.67 -3.52 11.59
C ASP A 6 -3.15 -3.42 11.76
N PHE A 7 -2.54 -4.45 12.37
CA PHE A 7 -1.09 -4.52 12.55
C PHE A 7 -0.34 -4.57 11.21
N ILE A 8 -0.77 -5.43 10.28
CA ILE A 8 -0.14 -5.59 8.96
C ILE A 8 -0.37 -4.35 8.10
N LYS A 9 -1.61 -3.85 8.01
CA LYS A 9 -1.95 -2.65 7.22
C LYS A 9 -1.12 -1.45 7.69
N LYS A 10 -1.03 -1.22 9.00
CA LYS A 10 -0.19 -0.16 9.55
C LYS A 10 1.28 -0.32 9.16
N GLY A 11 1.82 -1.52 9.25
CA GLY A 11 3.21 -1.79 8.87
C GLY A 11 3.49 -1.52 7.39
N LEU A 12 2.55 -1.85 6.50
CA LEU A 12 2.67 -1.57 5.07
C LEU A 12 2.58 -0.07 4.76
N LEU A 13 1.64 0.64 5.41
CA LEU A 13 1.54 2.10 5.29
C LEU A 13 2.82 2.80 5.78
N ASP A 14 3.38 2.37 6.92
CA ASP A 14 4.63 2.92 7.46
C ASP A 14 5.86 2.59 6.60
N ALA A 15 5.76 1.59 5.71
CA ALA A 15 6.82 1.20 4.78
C ALA A 15 6.80 2.00 3.47
N VAL A 16 5.67 2.63 3.12
CA VAL A 16 5.57 3.52 1.96
C VAL A 16 6.63 4.63 2.08
N GLY A 17 7.41 4.84 1.01
CA GLY A 17 8.53 5.80 0.96
C GLY A 17 9.81 5.36 1.67
N ARG A 18 9.80 4.21 2.34
CA ARG A 18 10.98 3.58 2.97
C ARG A 18 11.36 2.25 2.34
N MET A 19 10.45 1.68 1.57
CA MET A 19 10.59 0.45 0.81
C MET A 19 10.14 0.71 -0.63
N ALA A 20 10.74 0.02 -1.60
CA ALA A 20 10.31 0.12 -3.00
C ALA A 20 8.84 -0.32 -3.14
N ASP A 21 8.03 0.45 -3.87
CA ASP A 21 6.57 0.25 -3.92
C ASP A 21 6.18 -1.16 -4.37
N TYR A 22 6.89 -1.74 -5.33
CA TYR A 22 6.61 -3.12 -5.79
C TYR A 22 6.72 -4.15 -4.65
N GLN A 23 7.60 -3.92 -3.66
CA GLN A 23 7.71 -4.80 -2.50
C GLN A 23 6.53 -4.62 -1.56
N VAL A 24 6.06 -3.38 -1.35
CA VAL A 24 4.84 -3.11 -0.56
C VAL A 24 3.64 -3.78 -1.22
N ILE A 25 3.50 -3.65 -2.54
CA ILE A 25 2.43 -4.25 -3.35
C ILE A 25 2.46 -5.78 -3.26
N LEU A 26 3.61 -6.43 -3.50
CA LEU A 26 3.71 -7.89 -3.42
C LEU A 26 3.42 -8.42 -2.00
N ASN A 27 3.83 -7.69 -0.95
CA ASN A 27 3.48 -8.06 0.41
C ASN A 27 1.98 -7.91 0.69
N ALA A 28 1.36 -6.81 0.28
CA ALA A 28 -0.07 -6.58 0.44
C ALA A 28 -0.89 -7.67 -0.28
N ALA A 29 -0.54 -8.00 -1.52
CA ALA A 29 -1.16 -9.09 -2.28
C ALA A 29 -1.04 -10.44 -1.55
N GLY A 30 0.14 -10.75 -1.00
CA GLY A 30 0.32 -11.98 -0.23
C GLY A 30 -0.50 -12.05 1.07
N TRP A 31 -0.95 -10.92 1.63
CA TRP A 31 -1.87 -10.90 2.78
C TRP A 31 -3.35 -10.92 2.37
N LEU A 32 -3.69 -10.42 1.17
CA LEU A 32 -5.00 -10.62 0.55
C LEU A 32 -5.25 -12.10 0.28
N GLU A 33 -4.29 -12.81 -0.33
CA GLU A 33 -4.40 -14.25 -0.62
C GLU A 33 -4.63 -15.10 0.65
N LYS A 34 -4.13 -14.62 1.80
CA LYS A 34 -4.32 -15.26 3.11
C LYS A 34 -5.63 -14.88 3.79
N GLY A 35 -6.44 -14.01 3.19
CA GLY A 35 -7.70 -13.51 3.74
C GLY A 35 -7.52 -12.55 4.92
N VAL A 36 -6.34 -11.95 5.09
CA VAL A 36 -6.05 -11.00 6.19
C VAL A 36 -6.40 -9.57 5.77
N LEU A 37 -6.03 -9.18 4.55
CA LEU A 37 -6.41 -7.89 3.95
C LEU A 37 -7.59 -8.09 3.00
N SER A 38 -8.39 -7.05 2.81
CA SER A 38 -9.41 -6.96 1.76
C SER A 38 -8.94 -6.11 0.58
N GLU A 39 -9.65 -6.14 -0.54
CA GLU A 39 -9.39 -5.25 -1.69
C GLU A 39 -9.42 -3.77 -1.28
N GLU A 40 -10.36 -3.37 -0.42
CA GLU A 40 -10.41 -2.02 0.18
C GLU A 40 -9.12 -1.66 0.94
N ASP A 41 -8.48 -2.61 1.64
CA ASP A 41 -7.21 -2.32 2.31
C ASP A 41 -6.06 -2.11 1.31
N LEU A 42 -6.10 -2.80 0.17
CA LEU A 42 -5.13 -2.63 -0.91
C LEU A 42 -5.33 -1.29 -1.62
N GLU A 43 -6.58 -0.87 -1.84
CA GLU A 43 -6.90 0.45 -2.38
C GLU A 43 -6.35 1.57 -1.49
N ASP A 44 -6.54 1.46 -0.17
CA ASP A 44 -5.98 2.42 0.79
C ASP A 44 -4.44 2.48 0.75
N ILE A 45 -3.77 1.32 0.66
CA ILE A 45 -2.31 1.27 0.56
C ILE A 45 -1.85 1.91 -0.77
N ASN A 46 -2.53 1.61 -1.87
CA ASN A 46 -2.20 2.16 -3.18
C ASN A 46 -2.37 3.69 -3.22
N ALA A 47 -3.44 4.22 -2.61
CA ALA A 47 -3.65 5.66 -2.53
C ALA A 47 -2.49 6.39 -1.82
N VAL A 48 -1.92 5.78 -0.78
CA VAL A 48 -0.76 6.34 -0.06
C VAL A 48 0.53 6.21 -0.89
N ILE A 49 0.69 5.14 -1.66
CA ILE A 49 1.80 5.00 -2.61
C ILE A 49 1.74 6.09 -3.68
N GLU A 50 0.58 6.29 -4.30
CA GLU A 50 0.36 7.29 -5.36
C GLU A 50 0.55 8.72 -4.84
N ALA A 51 0.12 9.02 -3.62
CA ALA A 51 0.30 10.34 -3.01
C ALA A 51 1.78 10.77 -2.87
N GLN A 52 2.74 9.84 -2.98
CA GLN A 52 4.17 10.17 -3.02
C GLN A 52 4.63 10.76 -4.35
N TYR A 53 3.88 10.47 -5.42
CA TYR A 53 4.18 10.88 -6.79
C TYR A 53 3.13 11.91 -7.20
N PRO A 54 3.36 13.21 -6.94
CA PRO A 54 2.50 14.23 -7.51
C PRO A 54 2.47 14.03 -9.03
N GLU A 55 1.28 14.02 -9.62
CA GLU A 55 1.12 13.91 -11.07
C GLU A 55 2.08 14.90 -11.73
N VAL A 56 3.02 14.37 -12.49
CA VAL A 56 3.83 15.20 -13.36
C VAL A 56 2.85 15.66 -14.42
N GLU A 57 2.41 16.93 -14.37
CA GLU A 57 1.77 17.57 -15.51
C GLU A 57 2.75 17.39 -16.68
N GLU A 58 2.44 16.44 -17.56
CA GLU A 58 3.12 16.30 -18.84
C GLU A 58 2.84 17.62 -19.55
N HIS A 59 3.81 18.55 -19.51
CA HIS A 59 3.78 19.71 -20.37
C HIS A 59 3.79 19.18 -21.80
N ALA A 60 2.60 19.09 -22.39
CA ALA A 60 2.40 18.86 -23.80
C ALA A 60 3.11 20.00 -24.55
N GLU A 61 4.29 19.69 -25.10
CA GLU A 61 4.96 20.51 -26.11
C GLU A 61 4.28 20.33 -27.48
#